data_AF-A0A4P2QYB9-F1
#
_entry.id   AF-A0A4P2QYB9-F1
#
_cell.length_a   1.000
_cell.length_b   1.000
_cell.length_c   1.000
_cell.angle_alpha   90.00
_cell.angle_beta   90.00
_cell.angle_gamma   90.00
#
_symmetry.space_group_name_H-M   'P 1'
#
loop_
_entity.id
_entity.type
_entity.pdbx_description
1 polymer ?
#
loop_
_entity_poly.entity_id
_entity_poly.type
_entity_poly.pdbx_seq_one_letter_code
_entity_poly.pdbx_strand_id
1 'polypeptide(L)'
;MSLARLGFVPVLGLLPLLGFGCSDPAPPTPRAAYSLNFVKPGASCNVGGHSEVLGEVTAARRLRVVADGDEGASVDCTVTGSGSFDVSATLKNSATATQVRIKIVDISPGATKEMPASGSVSFSSAKTSGTTFTSTTDEQCQFWFDAESEQGVDAGKIWVVFECPSVTDGQYTCEIRRGALALDSCGS
;
A
#
# COMPACT_ATOMS: atom_id res chain seq x y z
N MET A 1 82.61 14.68 -1.85
CA MET A 1 81.55 13.66 -1.73
C MET A 1 80.25 14.28 -2.24
N SER A 2 79.47 13.48 -2.97
CA SER A 2 78.11 13.75 -3.50
C SER A 2 77.98 14.50 -4.83
N LEU A 3 77.67 13.70 -5.87
CA LEU A 3 77.07 14.05 -7.15
C LEU A 3 75.63 13.51 -7.14
N ALA A 4 74.64 14.27 -7.64
CA ALA A 4 73.37 13.74 -8.19
C ALA A 4 72.74 14.83 -9.08
N ARG A 5 72.82 14.78 -10.43
CA ARG A 5 72.06 13.96 -11.41
C ARG A 5 70.54 14.25 -11.36
N LEU A 6 70.07 15.18 -12.20
CA LEU A 6 69.50 14.97 -13.56
C LEU A 6 68.16 14.22 -13.55
N GLY A 7 67.09 14.98 -13.79
CA GLY A 7 65.75 14.47 -14.03
C GLY A 7 65.60 13.84 -15.40
N PHE A 8 64.73 12.85 -15.49
CA PHE A 8 64.16 12.34 -16.72
C PHE A 8 62.79 11.72 -16.40
N VAL A 9 61.75 12.24 -17.04
CA VAL A 9 60.37 11.74 -17.00
C VAL A 9 60.13 10.95 -18.29
N PRO A 10 59.60 9.72 -18.20
CA PRO A 10 58.79 9.19 -19.29
C PRO A 10 57.37 8.92 -18.79
N VAL A 11 56.44 9.60 -19.46
CA VAL A 11 54.99 9.38 -19.49
C VAL A 11 54.71 8.01 -20.11
N LEU A 12 53.97 7.16 -19.41
CA LEU A 12 53.36 5.96 -19.98
C LEU A 12 51.92 5.86 -19.45
N GLY A 13 50.98 6.24 -20.31
CA GLY A 13 49.55 6.19 -20.06
C GLY A 13 49.04 4.75 -20.10
N LEU A 14 48.26 4.39 -19.09
CA LEU A 14 47.42 3.19 -19.07
C LEU A 14 45.97 3.67 -19.01
N LEU A 15 45.20 3.36 -20.05
CA LEU A 15 43.77 3.67 -20.14
C LEU A 15 42.97 2.86 -19.10
N PRO A 16 42.07 3.48 -18.32
CA PRO A 16 41.14 2.77 -17.46
C PRO A 16 39.92 2.33 -18.27
N LEU A 17 39.76 1.02 -18.52
CA LEU A 17 38.48 0.43 -18.91
C LEU A 17 37.65 0.24 -17.63
N LEU A 18 37.08 1.33 -17.11
CA LEU A 18 36.00 1.26 -16.14
C LEU A 18 34.73 0.86 -16.89
N GLY A 19 34.39 -0.42 -16.80
CA GLY A 19 33.07 -0.90 -17.17
C GLY A 19 32.04 -0.24 -16.27
N PHE A 20 31.33 0.75 -16.80
CA PHE A 20 30.07 1.23 -16.26
C PHE A 20 29.05 0.10 -16.44
N GLY A 21 29.06 -0.85 -15.52
CA GLY A 21 27.89 -1.68 -15.29
C GLY A 21 26.77 -0.73 -14.88
N CYS A 22 25.77 -0.55 -15.74
CA CYS A 22 24.51 0.06 -15.37
C CYS A 22 23.86 -0.85 -14.34
N SER A 23 24.25 -0.72 -13.07
CA SER A 23 23.50 -1.27 -11.95
C SER A 23 22.14 -0.59 -12.01
N ASP A 24 21.16 -1.30 -12.56
CA ASP A 24 19.76 -0.89 -12.53
C ASP A 24 19.46 -0.50 -11.07
N PRO A 25 19.07 0.75 -10.78
CA PRO A 25 18.80 1.17 -9.43
C PRO A 25 17.81 0.19 -8.79
N ALA A 26 18.09 -0.22 -7.55
CA ALA A 26 17.21 -1.13 -6.84
C ALA A 26 15.77 -0.59 -6.88
N PRO A 27 14.76 -1.45 -7.13
CA PRO A 27 13.37 -1.03 -7.13
C PRO A 27 13.04 -0.27 -5.84
N PRO A 28 12.20 0.78 -5.91
CA PRO A 28 11.84 1.53 -4.72
C PRO A 28 11.11 0.62 -3.73
N THR A 29 11.39 0.78 -2.42
CA THR A 29 10.73 0.01 -1.37
C THR A 29 9.23 0.33 -1.34
N PRO A 30 8.34 -0.68 -1.36
CA PRO A 30 6.89 -0.48 -1.23
C PRO A 30 6.52 0.27 0.05
N ARG A 31 5.49 1.11 -0.02
CA ARG A 31 5.02 1.91 1.11
C ARG A 31 3.51 1.90 1.19
N ALA A 32 2.97 1.95 2.41
CA ALA A 32 1.54 1.98 2.63
C ALA A 32 1.13 2.88 3.80
N ALA A 33 -0.10 3.38 3.71
CA ALA A 33 -0.86 3.84 4.85
C ALA A 33 -2.30 3.36 4.71
N TYR A 34 -2.96 3.06 5.82
CA TYR A 34 -4.39 2.86 5.84
C TYR A 34 -5.00 3.40 7.12
N SER A 35 -6.26 3.79 7.03
CA SER A 35 -7.15 3.97 8.16
C SER A 35 -8.43 3.21 7.84
N LEU A 36 -8.84 2.33 8.74
CA LEU A 36 -10.10 1.61 8.61
C LEU A 36 -10.87 1.67 9.91
N ASN A 37 -12.19 1.76 9.80
CA ASN A 37 -13.10 1.71 10.93
C ASN A 37 -13.98 0.47 10.80
N PHE A 38 -13.70 -0.53 11.61
CA PHE A 38 -14.48 -1.76 11.74
C PHE A 38 -15.70 -1.47 12.62
N VAL A 39 -16.90 -1.69 12.11
CA VAL A 39 -18.15 -1.27 12.74
C VAL A 39 -19.00 -2.49 13.10
N LYS A 40 -19.65 -2.41 14.27
CA LYS A 40 -20.68 -3.34 14.71
C LYS A 40 -22.06 -2.78 14.32
N PRO A 41 -22.70 -3.27 13.23
CA PRO A 41 -23.99 -2.76 12.79
C PRO A 41 -25.16 -3.21 13.68
N GLY A 42 -24.95 -4.18 14.57
CA GLY A 42 -25.97 -4.70 15.46
C GLY A 42 -25.57 -6.05 16.05
N ALA A 43 -26.56 -6.89 16.34
CA ALA A 43 -26.34 -8.23 16.92
C ALA A 43 -25.65 -9.22 15.96
N SER A 44 -25.62 -8.94 14.65
CA SER A 44 -24.95 -9.77 13.64
C SER A 44 -23.42 -9.80 13.77
N CYS A 45 -22.83 -8.83 14.48
CA CYS A 45 -21.39 -8.71 14.67
C CYS A 45 -21.01 -8.95 16.14
N ASN A 46 -20.14 -9.93 16.38
CA ASN A 46 -19.63 -10.28 17.71
C ASN A 46 -18.47 -9.40 18.17
N VAL A 47 -17.76 -8.74 17.26
CA VAL A 47 -16.62 -7.88 17.58
C VAL A 47 -17.10 -6.44 17.82
N GLY A 48 -16.57 -5.79 18.86
CA GLY A 48 -16.84 -4.37 19.12
C GLY A 48 -16.26 -3.47 18.03
N GLY A 49 -16.95 -2.37 17.72
CA GLY A 49 -16.45 -1.40 16.75
C GLY A 49 -15.11 -0.80 17.17
N HIS A 50 -14.18 -0.67 16.23
CA HIS A 50 -12.84 -0.16 16.47
C HIS A 50 -12.19 0.33 15.18
N SER A 51 -11.17 1.18 15.32
CA SER A 51 -10.34 1.60 14.19
C SER A 51 -8.96 0.96 14.25
N GLU A 52 -8.38 0.69 13.09
CA GLU A 52 -6.98 0.29 12.90
C GLU A 52 -6.32 1.21 11.89
N VAL A 53 -5.04 1.51 12.13
CA VAL A 53 -4.28 2.46 11.33
C VAL A 53 -2.85 1.98 11.10
N LEU A 54 -2.31 2.31 9.93
CA LEU A 54 -0.89 2.29 9.61
C LEU A 54 -0.56 3.60 8.90
N GLY A 55 0.46 4.32 9.36
CA GLY A 55 0.75 5.66 8.86
C GLY A 55 -0.35 6.67 9.21
N GLU A 56 -0.51 7.69 8.38
CA GLU A 56 -1.51 8.76 8.54
C GLU A 56 -2.15 9.07 7.18
N VAL A 57 -3.33 8.51 6.95
CA VAL A 57 -4.13 8.73 5.75
C VAL A 57 -5.62 8.84 6.10
N THR A 58 -6.31 9.71 5.38
CA THR A 58 -7.75 9.95 5.48
C THR A 58 -8.31 10.16 4.07
N ALA A 59 -9.61 10.39 3.96
CA ALA A 59 -10.24 10.89 2.75
C ALA A 59 -9.63 12.23 2.28
N ALA A 60 -9.41 13.18 3.18
CA ALA A 60 -8.99 14.52 2.78
C ALA A 60 -7.47 14.67 2.63
N ARG A 61 -6.67 13.84 3.33
CA ARG A 61 -5.24 14.06 3.51
C ARG A 61 -4.46 12.75 3.52
N ARG A 62 -3.31 12.76 2.85
CA ARG A 62 -2.25 11.74 2.91
C ARG A 62 -1.00 12.37 3.52
N LEU A 63 -0.75 12.12 4.81
CA LEU A 63 0.32 12.78 5.55
C LEU A 63 1.57 11.91 5.70
N ARG A 64 1.37 10.61 5.96
CA ARG A 64 2.48 9.71 6.27
C ARG A 64 2.22 8.31 5.72
N VAL A 65 3.08 7.84 4.83
CA VAL A 65 3.13 6.45 4.35
C VAL A 65 4.37 5.76 4.91
N VAL A 66 4.18 4.56 5.45
CA VAL A 66 5.19 3.73 6.11
C VAL A 66 5.80 2.79 5.09
N ALA A 67 7.13 2.68 5.04
CA ALA A 67 7.80 1.77 4.13
C ALA A 67 7.76 0.32 4.66
N ASP A 68 7.87 -0.65 3.76
CA ASP A 68 8.08 -2.05 4.11
C ASP A 68 9.31 -2.19 5.04
N GLY A 69 9.14 -2.92 6.14
CA GLY A 69 10.18 -3.11 7.16
C GLY A 69 10.20 -2.04 8.27
N ASP A 70 9.54 -0.90 8.09
CA ASP A 70 9.49 0.17 9.11
C ASP A 70 8.33 -0.03 10.08
N GLU A 71 8.50 0.35 11.35
CA GLU A 71 7.43 0.35 12.38
C GLU A 71 6.70 -1.01 12.52
N GLY A 72 7.38 -2.11 12.20
CA GLY A 72 6.78 -3.45 12.22
C GLY A 72 5.81 -3.72 11.07
N ALA A 73 5.76 -2.84 10.07
CA ALA A 73 4.99 -2.98 8.85
C ALA A 73 5.64 -3.98 7.89
N SER A 74 4.80 -4.78 7.24
CA SER A 74 5.16 -5.50 6.03
C SER A 74 4.17 -5.13 4.93
N VAL A 75 4.68 -4.64 3.82
CA VAL A 75 3.92 -4.09 2.70
C VAL A 75 4.30 -4.87 1.44
N ASP A 76 3.38 -5.70 0.96
CA ASP A 76 3.46 -6.35 -0.34
C ASP A 76 2.33 -5.80 -1.20
N CYS A 77 2.66 -5.10 -2.29
CA CYS A 77 1.65 -4.46 -3.13
C CYS A 77 2.01 -4.40 -4.60
N THR A 78 0.97 -4.36 -5.43
CA THR A 78 1.02 -4.26 -6.87
C THR A 78 -0.09 -3.32 -7.34
N VAL A 79 0.25 -2.37 -8.20
CA VAL A 79 -0.70 -1.48 -8.89
C VAL A 79 -0.29 -1.46 -10.36
N THR A 80 -0.96 -2.27 -11.17
CA THR A 80 -0.64 -2.44 -12.59
C THR A 80 -1.77 -1.90 -13.46
N GLY A 81 -1.45 -1.55 -14.71
CA GLY A 81 -2.45 -1.15 -15.70
C GLY A 81 -2.18 0.21 -16.33
N SER A 82 -3.08 0.60 -17.22
CA SER A 82 -3.03 1.89 -17.92
C SER A 82 -4.46 2.31 -18.26
N GLY A 83 -4.91 3.46 -17.74
CA GLY A 83 -6.29 3.93 -17.87
C GLY A 83 -7.26 3.24 -16.89
N SER A 84 -7.16 1.92 -16.78
CA SER A 84 -7.72 1.12 -15.69
C SER A 84 -6.61 0.35 -14.99
N PHE A 85 -6.79 0.12 -13.69
CA PHE A 85 -5.76 -0.45 -12.84
C PHE A 85 -6.27 -1.64 -12.01
N ASP A 86 -5.43 -2.66 -11.89
CA ASP A 86 -5.59 -3.74 -10.92
C ASP A 86 -4.72 -3.45 -9.71
N VAL A 87 -5.32 -3.53 -8.52
CA VAL A 87 -4.65 -3.30 -7.24
C VAL A 87 -4.70 -4.56 -6.40
N SER A 88 -3.55 -4.99 -5.91
CA SER A 88 -3.44 -6.07 -4.93
C SER A 88 -2.48 -5.63 -3.83
N ALA A 89 -2.89 -5.76 -2.57
CA ALA A 89 -2.02 -5.46 -1.44
C ALA A 89 -2.25 -6.41 -0.26
N THR A 90 -1.16 -6.85 0.37
CA THR A 90 -1.15 -7.48 1.69
C THR A 90 -0.35 -6.58 2.62
N LEU A 91 -1.04 -6.02 3.62
CA LEU A 91 -0.47 -5.13 4.61
C LEU A 91 -0.51 -5.83 5.96
N LYS A 92 0.62 -5.92 6.66
CA LYS A 92 0.70 -6.45 8.02
C LYS A 92 1.33 -5.43 8.94
N ASN A 93 0.90 -5.41 10.19
CA ASN A 93 1.57 -4.67 11.26
C ASN A 93 1.73 -5.58 12.48
N SER A 94 2.97 -5.93 12.79
CA SER A 94 3.30 -6.79 13.92
C SER A 94 3.05 -6.13 15.29
N ALA A 95 3.11 -4.80 15.38
CA ALA A 95 2.86 -4.08 16.62
C ALA A 95 1.38 -4.15 17.07
N THR A 96 0.45 -4.26 16.12
CA THR A 96 -1.00 -4.34 16.39
C THR A 96 -1.60 -5.70 16.05
N ALA A 97 -0.76 -6.67 15.66
CA ALA A 97 -1.18 -7.97 15.12
C ALA A 97 -2.25 -7.85 14.03
N THR A 98 -2.12 -6.82 13.17
CA THR A 98 -3.11 -6.53 12.13
C THR A 98 -2.66 -7.06 10.78
N GLN A 99 -3.60 -7.60 10.02
CA GLN A 99 -3.43 -7.96 8.63
C GLN A 99 -4.62 -7.45 7.81
N VAL A 100 -4.32 -6.74 6.72
CA VAL A 100 -5.28 -6.27 5.73
C VAL A 100 -4.88 -6.84 4.38
N ARG A 101 -5.83 -7.42 3.65
CA ARG A 101 -5.65 -7.78 2.24
C ARG A 101 -6.67 -7.02 1.42
N ILE A 102 -6.23 -6.42 0.33
CA ILE A 102 -7.07 -5.60 -0.53
C ILE A 102 -6.87 -6.07 -1.96
N LYS A 103 -7.98 -6.20 -2.67
CA LYS A 103 -8.00 -6.40 -4.12
C LYS A 103 -9.01 -5.44 -4.72
N ILE A 104 -8.60 -4.66 -5.71
CA ILE A 104 -9.47 -3.80 -6.51
C ILE A 104 -9.25 -4.21 -7.95
N VAL A 105 -10.35 -4.43 -8.68
CA VAL A 105 -10.28 -4.84 -10.08
C VAL A 105 -10.78 -3.68 -10.94
N ASP A 106 -10.02 -3.35 -11.99
CA ASP A 106 -10.45 -2.39 -13.03
C ASP A 106 -10.84 -1.00 -12.48
N ILE A 107 -10.08 -0.46 -11.51
CA ILE A 107 -10.33 0.91 -11.03
C ILE A 107 -9.79 1.93 -12.04
N SER A 108 -10.65 2.83 -12.50
CA SER A 108 -10.25 3.96 -13.35
C SER A 108 -10.06 5.24 -12.52
N PRO A 109 -9.23 6.19 -12.95
CA PRO A 109 -9.10 7.51 -12.32
C PRO A 109 -10.42 8.29 -12.17
N GLY A 110 -11.48 7.90 -12.88
CA GLY A 110 -12.81 8.50 -12.80
C GLY A 110 -13.75 7.83 -11.78
N ALA A 111 -13.26 6.89 -10.95
CA ALA A 111 -14.08 6.25 -9.93
C ALA A 111 -14.56 7.27 -8.89
N THR A 112 -15.88 7.37 -8.71
CA THR A 112 -16.56 8.30 -7.80
C THR A 112 -17.42 7.53 -6.81
N LYS A 113 -17.97 8.21 -5.80
CA LYS A 113 -18.84 7.54 -4.82
C LYS A 113 -20.11 6.99 -5.46
N GLU A 114 -20.62 7.65 -6.50
CA GLU A 114 -21.81 7.24 -7.26
C GLU A 114 -21.49 6.14 -8.28
N MET A 115 -20.23 6.08 -8.75
CA MET A 115 -19.71 5.05 -9.64
C MET A 115 -18.40 4.47 -9.10
N PRO A 116 -18.46 3.72 -7.99
CA PRO A 116 -17.27 3.16 -7.35
C PRO A 116 -16.74 1.96 -8.15
N ALA A 117 -15.44 1.71 -8.02
CA ALA A 117 -14.84 0.44 -8.40
C ALA A 117 -15.14 -0.60 -7.30
N SER A 118 -15.38 -1.85 -7.71
CA SER A 118 -15.63 -2.93 -6.76
C SER A 118 -14.36 -3.73 -6.46
N GLY A 119 -14.31 -4.31 -5.26
CA GLY A 119 -13.19 -5.11 -4.82
C GLY A 119 -13.47 -5.87 -3.53
N SER A 120 -12.42 -6.41 -2.95
CA SER A 120 -12.49 -7.19 -1.71
C SER A 120 -11.51 -6.68 -0.66
N VAL A 121 -11.94 -6.73 0.59
CA VAL A 121 -11.08 -6.53 1.76
C VAL A 121 -11.19 -7.73 2.69
N SER A 122 -10.05 -8.26 3.13
CA SER A 122 -9.94 -9.13 4.29
C SER A 122 -9.22 -8.41 5.42
N PHE A 123 -9.73 -8.51 6.64
CA PHE A 123 -9.20 -7.82 7.81
C PHE A 123 -9.16 -8.74 9.03
N SER A 124 -8.03 -8.72 9.74
CA SER A 124 -7.90 -9.28 11.08
C SER A 124 -7.01 -8.38 11.94
N SER A 125 -7.24 -8.39 13.25
CA SER A 125 -6.45 -7.65 14.23
C SER A 125 -6.44 -8.37 15.59
N ALA A 126 -5.69 -7.86 16.55
CA ALA A 126 -5.79 -8.32 17.94
C ALA A 126 -7.23 -8.21 18.50
N LYS A 127 -8.02 -7.21 18.06
CA LYS A 127 -9.40 -7.00 18.52
C LYS A 127 -10.40 -7.96 17.90
N THR A 128 -10.08 -8.55 16.75
CA THR A 128 -10.83 -9.69 16.20
C THR A 128 -10.30 -11.03 16.72
N SER A 129 -9.39 -11.03 17.70
CA SER A 129 -8.69 -12.23 18.18
C SER A 129 -7.95 -12.98 17.07
N GLY A 130 -7.52 -12.27 16.02
CA GLY A 130 -6.91 -12.86 14.83
C GLY A 130 -7.89 -13.47 13.83
N THR A 131 -9.20 -13.53 14.14
CA THR A 131 -10.23 -13.98 13.20
C THR A 131 -10.27 -13.03 12.01
N THR A 132 -10.31 -13.61 10.80
CA THR A 132 -10.34 -12.85 9.55
C THR A 132 -11.77 -12.64 9.09
N PHE A 133 -12.17 -11.38 8.95
CA PHE A 133 -13.41 -10.96 8.32
C PHE A 133 -13.14 -10.60 6.87
N THR A 134 -13.89 -11.16 5.94
CA THR A 134 -13.71 -10.94 4.50
C THR A 134 -15.01 -10.49 3.85
N SER A 135 -14.93 -9.52 2.95
CA SER A 135 -16.06 -9.13 2.11
C SER A 135 -16.47 -10.26 1.18
N THR A 136 -17.77 -10.43 0.96
CA THR A 136 -18.29 -11.50 0.07
C THR A 136 -18.29 -11.04 -1.39
N THR A 137 -18.45 -11.99 -2.31
CA THR A 137 -18.59 -11.69 -3.74
C THR A 137 -19.91 -10.99 -4.08
N ASP A 138 -20.93 -11.17 -3.24
CA ASP A 138 -22.27 -10.60 -3.41
C ASP A 138 -22.34 -9.18 -2.83
N GLU A 139 -21.54 -8.89 -1.80
CA GLU A 139 -21.46 -7.59 -1.13
C GLU A 139 -20.02 -7.07 -1.16
N GLN A 140 -19.53 -6.80 -2.37
CA GLN A 140 -18.17 -6.31 -2.60
C GLN A 140 -17.94 -4.94 -1.96
N CYS A 141 -16.71 -4.71 -1.51
CA CYS A 141 -16.28 -3.40 -1.06
C CYS A 141 -16.27 -2.43 -2.25
N GLN A 142 -16.61 -1.18 -1.97
CA GLN A 142 -16.68 -0.10 -2.94
C GLN A 142 -15.50 0.84 -2.71
N PHE A 143 -14.79 1.19 -3.78
CA PHE A 143 -13.59 2.02 -3.77
C PHE A 143 -13.79 3.22 -4.70
N TRP A 144 -13.45 4.41 -4.25
CA TRP A 144 -13.60 5.62 -5.06
C TRP A 144 -12.61 6.71 -4.67
N PHE A 145 -12.51 7.73 -5.51
CA PHE A 145 -11.73 8.94 -5.23
C PHE A 145 -12.67 10.09 -4.83
N ASP A 146 -12.34 10.78 -3.73
CA ASP A 146 -13.07 12.00 -3.37
C ASP A 146 -12.59 13.17 -4.26
N ALA A 147 -13.52 13.79 -4.98
CA ALA A 147 -13.23 14.83 -5.99
C ALA A 147 -12.55 16.09 -5.43
N GLU A 148 -12.67 16.34 -4.12
CA GLU A 148 -12.07 17.49 -3.44
C GLU A 148 -10.68 17.19 -2.85
N SER A 149 -10.07 16.06 -3.21
CA SER A 149 -8.78 15.60 -2.68
C SER A 149 -7.76 15.33 -3.79
N GLU A 150 -6.50 15.07 -3.42
CA GLU A 150 -5.45 14.64 -4.36
C GLU A 150 -5.41 13.11 -4.53
N GLN A 151 -6.52 12.44 -4.20
CA GLN A 151 -6.70 11.00 -4.42
C GLN A 151 -6.60 10.65 -5.91
N GLY A 152 -6.21 9.41 -6.20
CA GLY A 152 -6.06 8.94 -7.57
C GLY A 152 -5.26 7.65 -7.68
N VAL A 153 -5.04 7.20 -8.90
CA VAL A 153 -4.32 5.95 -9.22
C VAL A 153 -3.40 6.14 -10.43
N ASP A 154 -2.26 5.49 -10.38
CA ASP A 154 -1.26 5.39 -11.44
C ASP A 154 -0.49 4.08 -11.26
N ALA A 155 0.32 3.67 -12.24
CA ALA A 155 1.18 2.51 -12.09
C ALA A 155 2.08 2.67 -10.84
N GLY A 156 2.10 1.63 -10.00
CA GLY A 156 2.85 1.60 -8.75
C GLY A 156 2.29 2.43 -7.58
N LYS A 157 1.15 3.13 -7.72
CA LYS A 157 0.58 3.93 -6.61
C LYS A 157 -0.93 4.12 -6.67
N ILE A 158 -1.57 4.20 -5.51
CA ILE A 158 -2.99 4.56 -5.39
C ILE A 158 -3.23 5.26 -4.05
N TRP A 159 -4.10 6.26 -4.03
CA TRP A 159 -4.73 6.78 -2.82
C TRP A 159 -6.23 6.83 -3.03
N VAL A 160 -6.98 6.04 -2.26
CA VAL A 160 -8.40 5.76 -2.46
C VAL A 160 -9.12 5.67 -1.12
N VAL A 161 -10.42 5.95 -1.11
CA VAL A 161 -11.31 5.66 0.02
C VAL A 161 -12.17 4.45 -0.29
N PHE A 162 -12.63 3.77 0.76
CA PHE A 162 -13.43 2.57 0.58
C PHE A 162 -14.41 2.31 1.71
N GLU A 163 -15.46 1.57 1.39
CA GLU A 163 -16.40 1.00 2.35
C GLU A 163 -16.70 -0.44 1.98
N CYS A 164 -16.82 -1.29 3.00
CA CYS A 164 -17.29 -2.65 2.86
C CYS A 164 -18.62 -2.75 3.59
N PRO A 165 -19.75 -2.82 2.86
CA PRO A 165 -21.07 -2.90 3.48
C PRO A 165 -21.24 -4.17 4.30
N SER A 166 -20.42 -5.19 4.04
CA SER A 166 -20.46 -6.48 4.72
C SER A 166 -19.08 -7.13 4.68
N VAL A 167 -18.63 -7.59 5.85
CA VAL A 167 -17.47 -8.48 6.00
C VAL A 167 -17.83 -9.57 6.99
N THR A 168 -17.47 -10.82 6.69
CA THR A 168 -17.89 -11.99 7.47
C THR A 168 -16.73 -12.92 7.77
N ASP A 169 -16.78 -13.58 8.93
CA ASP A 169 -15.94 -14.74 9.27
C ASP A 169 -16.64 -16.09 8.97
N GLY A 170 -17.83 -16.04 8.35
CA GLY A 170 -18.71 -17.17 8.10
C GLY A 170 -19.83 -17.34 9.14
N GLN A 171 -19.68 -16.76 10.32
CA GLN A 171 -20.66 -16.82 11.41
C GLN A 171 -21.24 -15.45 11.76
N TYR A 172 -20.40 -14.42 11.76
CA TYR A 172 -20.75 -13.06 12.13
C TYR A 172 -20.49 -12.11 10.96
N THR A 173 -21.40 -11.16 10.79
CA THR A 173 -21.33 -10.14 9.74
C THR A 173 -21.18 -8.76 10.39
N CYS A 174 -20.08 -8.10 10.04
CA CYS A 174 -19.69 -6.77 10.46
C CYS A 174 -19.54 -5.86 9.22
N GLU A 175 -19.13 -4.61 9.41
CA GLU A 175 -18.91 -3.66 8.31
C GLU A 175 -17.57 -2.94 8.44
N ILE A 176 -17.05 -2.41 7.33
CA ILE A 176 -15.95 -1.45 7.36
C ILE A 176 -16.45 -0.16 6.73
N ARG A 177 -16.40 0.95 7.48
CA ARG A 177 -16.84 2.27 7.02
C ARG A 177 -15.68 3.25 6.97
N ARG A 178 -15.77 4.26 6.10
CA ARG A 178 -14.80 5.36 6.02
C ARG A 178 -13.34 4.89 5.97
N GLY A 179 -13.07 3.86 5.19
CA GLY A 179 -11.72 3.38 4.94
C GLY A 179 -10.95 4.34 4.04
N ALA A 180 -9.65 4.48 4.26
CA ALA A 180 -8.72 5.16 3.38
C ALA A 180 -7.46 4.30 3.23
N LEU A 181 -6.95 4.21 2.01
CA LEU A 181 -5.77 3.43 1.64
C LEU A 181 -4.86 4.30 0.77
N ALA A 182 -3.58 4.37 1.11
CA ALA A 182 -2.54 4.88 0.23
C ALA A 182 -1.46 3.81 0.06
N LEU A 183 -1.06 3.58 -1.18
CA LEU A 183 0.03 2.70 -1.57
C LEU A 183 0.96 3.49 -2.50
N ASP A 184 2.26 3.39 -2.29
CA ASP A 184 3.28 3.99 -3.15
C ASP A 184 4.40 2.97 -3.41
N SER A 185 5.12 3.14 -4.52
CA SER A 185 6.27 2.29 -4.89
C SER A 185 5.93 0.80 -4.97
N CYS A 186 4.69 0.47 -5.33
CA CYS A 186 4.27 -0.91 -5.56
C CYS A 186 4.87 -1.46 -6.85
N GLY A 187 4.91 -2.79 -6.98
CA GLY A 187 5.20 -3.42 -8.26
C GLY A 187 4.21 -2.96 -9.34
N SER A 188 4.72 -2.76 -10.55
CA SER A 188 3.98 -2.32 -11.74
C SER A 188 3.95 -3.39 -12.82
#